data_AF-A0A945YEF4-F1
#
_entry.id   AF-A0A945YEF4-F1
#
_cell.length_a   1.000
_cell.length_b   1.000
_cell.length_c   1.000
_cell.angle_alpha   90.00
_cell.angle_beta   90.00
_cell.angle_gamma   90.00
#
_symmetry.space_group_name_H-M   'P 1'
#
loop_
_entity.id
_entity.type
_entity.pdbx_description
1 polymer ?
#
loop_
_entity_poly.entity_id
_entity_poly.type
_entity_poly.pdbx_seq_one_letter_code
_entity_poly.pdbx_strand_id
1 'polypeptide(L)'
;KMSKSRGNVVSPDSIIESHGADTLRLYLMFLGPLEAMKPWNPRGIEGVHRFLLKVWRSLVGEDGQTHSRVTDSADSESKELTKILHETIKKVTDDIENMRFNTAISQMMIYANALLKSEAVTIESARAFIQLLAPFAPHVAEELWVKLGGLAPVQNTTWPVHDENLLQNETQKIVVQVNGKRRGELVVSKDIDQEGALEMARADAIVLSHLEGKIVRRVIFVPGRILNIVVA
;
A
#
# COMPACT_ATOMS: atom_id res chain seq x y z
N LYS A 1 -6.53 31.90 3.19
CA LYS A 1 -5.25 32.58 2.92
C LYS A 1 -4.63 33.04 4.25
N MET A 2 -3.38 32.67 4.52
CA MET A 2 -2.61 33.15 5.67
C MET A 2 -2.04 34.55 5.39
N SER A 3 -1.99 35.43 6.39
CA SER A 3 -1.39 36.77 6.26
C SER A 3 -1.02 37.35 7.64
N LYS A 4 0.11 38.06 7.71
CA LYS A 4 0.57 38.72 8.95
C LYS A 4 -0.48 39.65 9.58
N SER A 5 -1.20 40.44 8.77
CA SER A 5 -2.24 41.35 9.24
C SER A 5 -3.47 40.67 9.83
N ARG A 6 -3.71 39.38 9.52
CA ARG A 6 -4.81 38.58 10.07
C ARG A 6 -4.40 37.74 11.27
N GLY A 7 -3.14 37.81 11.71
CA GLY A 7 -2.62 37.04 12.84
C GLY A 7 -2.73 35.51 12.69
N ASN A 8 -2.98 35.00 11.48
CA ASN A 8 -3.26 33.59 11.22
C ASN A 8 -2.12 32.86 10.50
N VAL A 9 -0.90 33.39 10.63
CA VAL A 9 0.32 32.75 10.10
C VAL A 9 0.72 31.62 11.05
N VAL A 10 0.97 30.44 10.50
CA VAL A 10 1.50 29.31 11.26
C VAL A 10 3.00 29.26 11.03
N SER A 11 3.78 29.22 12.12
CA SER A 11 5.24 29.13 12.01
C SER A 11 5.66 27.69 11.67
N PRO A 12 6.47 27.48 10.62
CA PRO A 12 7.08 26.19 10.35
C PRO A 12 7.97 25.71 11.50
N ASP A 13 8.67 26.61 12.17
CA ASP A 13 9.69 26.28 13.17
C ASP A 13 9.11 25.51 14.35
N SER A 14 7.94 25.93 14.87
CA SER A 14 7.27 25.23 15.97
C SER A 14 6.87 23.80 15.61
N ILE A 15 6.60 23.55 14.33
CA ILE A 15 6.23 22.22 13.84
C ILE A 15 7.48 21.38 13.64
N ILE A 16 8.54 21.96 13.09
CA ILE A 16 9.83 21.28 12.90
C ILE A 16 10.40 20.87 14.26
N GLU A 17 10.33 21.73 15.28
CA GLU A 17 10.80 21.44 16.62
C GLU A 17 10.02 20.29 17.28
N SER A 18 8.70 20.23 17.09
CA SER A 18 7.84 19.22 17.73
C SER A 18 7.74 17.90 16.95
N HIS A 19 7.82 17.91 15.62
CA HIS A 19 7.54 16.75 14.77
C HIS A 19 8.67 16.42 13.78
N GLY A 20 9.66 17.28 13.63
CA GLY A 20 10.74 17.15 12.65
C GLY A 20 10.39 17.69 11.25
N ALA A 21 11.45 18.04 10.51
CA ALA A 21 11.34 18.60 9.16
C ALA A 21 10.65 17.66 8.15
N ASP A 22 10.94 16.36 8.23
CA ASP A 22 10.37 15.36 7.31
C ASP A 22 8.87 15.20 7.48
N THR A 23 8.37 15.26 8.72
CA THR A 23 6.93 15.25 8.99
C THR A 23 6.25 16.43 8.31
N LEU A 24 6.81 17.64 8.47
CA LEU A 24 6.24 18.84 7.86
C LEU A 24 6.26 18.75 6.32
N ARG A 25 7.39 18.33 5.73
CA ARG A 25 7.54 18.17 4.28
C ARG A 25 6.50 17.20 3.72
N LEU A 26 6.41 16.00 4.30
CA LEU A 26 5.41 15.00 3.90
C LEU A 26 3.99 15.53 4.05
N TYR A 27 3.67 16.19 5.17
CA TYR A 27 2.33 16.72 5.40
C TYR A 27 1.90 17.74 4.35
N LEU A 28 2.79 18.67 3.97
CA LEU A 28 2.52 19.65 2.91
C LEU A 28 2.25 18.99 1.55
N MET A 29 2.99 17.92 1.24
CA MET A 29 2.82 17.16 0.01
C MET A 29 1.60 16.23 0.05
N PHE A 30 1.18 15.79 1.24
CA PHE A 30 0.07 14.85 1.45
C PHE A 30 -1.32 15.50 1.50
N LEU A 31 -1.40 16.78 1.88
CA LEU A 31 -2.65 17.51 2.08
C LEU A 31 -3.64 17.52 0.88
N GLY A 32 -3.17 17.19 -0.31
CA GLY A 32 -3.97 17.12 -1.53
C GLY A 32 -3.11 17.34 -2.78
N PRO A 33 -3.72 17.37 -3.98
CA PRO A 33 -3.03 17.64 -5.24
C PRO A 33 -2.20 18.92 -5.16
N LEU A 34 -1.00 18.93 -5.76
CA LEU A 34 -0.05 20.03 -5.60
C LEU A 34 -0.64 21.40 -5.95
N GLU A 35 -1.40 21.47 -7.04
CA GLU A 35 -1.99 22.69 -7.60
C GLU A 35 -3.22 23.19 -6.83
N ALA A 36 -3.82 22.34 -5.99
CA ALA A 36 -5.04 22.68 -5.28
C ALA A 36 -4.77 23.63 -4.11
N MET A 37 -5.74 24.50 -3.80
CA MET A 37 -5.70 25.26 -2.55
C MET A 37 -5.96 24.33 -1.37
N LYS A 38 -4.99 24.24 -0.46
CA LYS A 38 -5.05 23.33 0.70
C LYS A 38 -5.32 24.14 1.97
N PRO A 39 -6.46 23.96 2.65
CA PRO A 39 -6.66 24.55 3.97
C PRO A 39 -5.70 23.89 4.95
N TRP A 40 -4.94 24.70 5.68
CA TRP A 40 -4.07 24.21 6.74
C TRP A 40 -4.89 23.59 7.86
N ASN A 41 -4.59 22.33 8.23
CA ASN A 41 -5.29 21.59 9.28
C ASN A 41 -4.29 20.88 10.22
N PRO A 42 -3.92 21.49 11.36
CA PRO A 42 -2.91 20.94 12.27
C PRO A 42 -3.17 19.49 12.67
N ARG A 43 -4.43 19.05 12.78
CA ARG A 43 -4.77 17.69 13.20
C ARG A 43 -4.30 16.60 12.23
N GLY A 44 -4.08 16.96 10.97
CA GLY A 44 -3.63 16.01 9.95
C GLY A 44 -2.14 15.65 10.07
N ILE A 45 -1.34 16.47 10.78
CA ILE A 45 0.11 16.26 10.86
C ILE A 45 0.47 15.03 11.67
N GLU A 46 -0.30 14.73 12.73
CA GLU A 46 -0.15 13.53 13.55
C GLU A 46 -0.24 12.23 12.75
N GLY A 47 -1.05 12.21 11.67
CA GLY A 47 -1.16 11.05 10.80
C GLY A 47 0.15 10.77 10.07
N VAL A 48 0.78 11.82 9.56
CA VAL A 48 2.06 11.77 8.84
C VAL A 48 3.20 11.46 9.79
N HIS A 49 3.21 12.06 10.98
CA HIS A 49 4.21 11.79 12.00
C HIS A 49 4.18 10.31 12.42
N ARG A 50 2.99 9.77 12.70
CA ARG A 50 2.80 8.35 13.03
C ARG A 50 3.18 7.43 11.87
N PHE A 51 3.02 7.85 10.63
CA PHE A 51 3.50 7.10 9.47
C PHE A 51 5.03 6.96 9.50
N LEU A 52 5.79 8.06 9.70
CA LEU A 52 7.24 7.98 9.81
C LEU A 52 7.71 7.12 11.00
N LEU A 53 7.08 7.28 12.17
CA LEU A 53 7.37 6.44 13.33
C LEU A 53 7.09 4.95 13.06
N LYS A 54 6.06 4.64 12.28
CA LYS A 54 5.74 3.28 11.87
C LYS A 54 6.83 2.72 10.97
N VAL A 55 7.25 3.46 9.94
CA VAL A 55 8.36 3.06 9.05
C VAL A 55 9.62 2.79 9.87
N TRP A 56 9.95 3.67 10.81
CA TRP A 56 11.09 3.50 11.70
C TRP A 56 10.99 2.19 12.51
N ARG A 57 9.89 1.97 13.24
CA ARG A 57 9.68 0.77 14.06
C ARG A 57 9.55 -0.52 13.24
N SER A 58 9.20 -0.41 11.97
CA SER A 58 9.18 -1.56 11.05
C SER A 58 10.57 -2.07 10.73
N LEU A 59 11.59 -1.21 10.74
CA LEU A 59 12.95 -1.50 10.28
C LEU A 59 14.01 -1.43 11.38
N VAL A 60 13.72 -0.76 12.50
CA VAL A 60 14.62 -0.57 13.64
C VAL A 60 13.99 -1.16 14.90
N GLY A 61 14.74 -2.01 15.60
CA GLY A 61 14.37 -2.61 16.87
C GLY A 61 14.42 -1.63 18.05
N GLU A 62 13.92 -2.07 19.20
CA GLU A 62 13.92 -1.25 20.43
C GLU A 62 15.34 -0.96 20.95
N ASP A 63 16.30 -1.81 20.61
CA ASP A 63 17.73 -1.66 20.89
C ASP A 63 18.43 -0.64 19.94
N GLY A 64 17.68 -0.05 19.01
CA GLY A 64 18.19 0.91 18.02
C GLY A 64 18.96 0.26 16.87
N GLN A 65 19.07 -1.06 16.86
CA GLN A 65 19.67 -1.84 15.77
C GLN A 65 18.62 -2.16 14.71
N THR A 66 19.06 -2.72 13.59
CA THR A 66 18.15 -3.23 12.56
C THR A 66 17.22 -4.28 13.15
N HIS A 67 15.92 -4.15 12.88
CA HIS A 67 14.91 -5.04 13.44
C HIS A 67 15.15 -6.48 12.97
N SER A 68 14.96 -7.46 13.85
CA SER A 68 15.11 -8.89 13.58
C SER A 68 14.28 -9.46 12.41
N ARG A 69 13.28 -8.72 11.92
CA ARG A 69 12.47 -9.14 10.76
C ARG A 69 13.17 -8.81 9.44
N VAL A 70 14.17 -7.94 9.47
CA VAL A 70 14.96 -7.57 8.30
C VAL A 70 16.03 -8.65 8.10
N THR A 71 16.09 -9.23 6.91
CA THR A 71 16.88 -10.44 6.63
C THR A 71 17.49 -10.39 5.24
N ASP A 72 18.60 -11.08 5.05
CA ASP A 72 19.25 -11.25 3.74
C ASP A 72 18.73 -12.46 2.94
N SER A 73 17.82 -13.25 3.52
CA SER A 73 17.25 -14.43 2.87
C SER A 73 16.14 -14.05 1.89
N ALA A 74 16.39 -14.22 0.59
CA ALA A 74 15.45 -13.87 -0.47
C ALA A 74 14.08 -14.57 -0.33
N ASP A 75 14.05 -15.81 0.15
CA ASP A 75 12.82 -16.63 0.25
C ASP A 75 12.02 -16.37 1.53
N SER A 76 12.49 -15.49 2.42
CA SER A 76 11.83 -15.22 3.70
C SER A 76 10.67 -14.23 3.58
N GLU A 77 10.65 -13.39 2.54
CA GLU A 77 9.62 -12.39 2.34
C GLU A 77 8.38 -12.98 1.66
N SER A 78 7.20 -12.62 2.16
CA SER A 78 5.96 -13.06 1.54
C SER A 78 5.79 -12.48 0.13
N LYS A 79 5.33 -13.31 -0.81
CA LYS A 79 5.01 -12.86 -2.19
C LYS A 79 4.09 -11.65 -2.23
N GLU A 80 3.17 -11.55 -1.28
CA GLU A 80 2.25 -10.41 -1.16
C GLU A 80 2.99 -9.12 -0.79
N LEU A 81 3.93 -9.15 0.16
CA LEU A 81 4.72 -7.96 0.52
C LEU A 81 5.58 -7.51 -0.67
N THR A 82 6.28 -8.44 -1.32
CA THR A 82 7.10 -8.17 -2.50
C THR A 82 6.26 -7.54 -3.62
N LYS A 83 5.07 -8.09 -3.88
CA LYS A 83 4.15 -7.53 -4.87
C LYS A 83 3.69 -6.11 -4.53
N ILE A 84 3.26 -5.86 -3.28
CA ILE A 84 2.86 -4.51 -2.85
C ILE A 84 4.03 -3.53 -2.98
N LEU A 85 5.28 -3.98 -2.75
CA LEU A 85 6.46 -3.15 -3.01
C LEU A 85 6.56 -2.76 -4.49
N HIS A 86 6.45 -3.71 -5.42
CA HIS A 86 6.54 -3.39 -6.86
C HIS A 86 5.38 -2.51 -7.34
N GLU A 87 4.16 -2.73 -6.83
CA GLU A 87 3.02 -1.82 -7.05
C GLU A 87 3.34 -0.41 -6.54
N THR A 88 4.02 -0.33 -5.40
CA THR A 88 4.44 0.93 -4.77
C THR A 88 5.53 1.63 -5.58
N ILE A 89 6.55 0.90 -6.06
CA ILE A 89 7.60 1.44 -6.94
C ILE A 89 6.96 2.03 -8.19
N LYS A 90 6.12 1.27 -8.89
CA LYS A 90 5.45 1.75 -10.12
C LYS A 90 4.64 3.01 -9.85
N LYS A 91 3.75 2.96 -8.85
CA LYS A 91 2.86 4.08 -8.55
C LYS A 91 3.59 5.33 -8.07
N VAL A 92 4.58 5.19 -7.20
CA VAL A 92 5.35 6.35 -6.69
C VAL A 92 6.16 6.98 -7.81
N THR A 93 6.75 6.18 -8.70
CA THR A 93 7.47 6.66 -9.89
C THR A 93 6.54 7.50 -10.77
N ASP A 94 5.42 6.91 -11.20
CA ASP A 94 4.44 7.59 -12.05
C ASP A 94 3.88 8.85 -11.38
N ASP A 95 3.58 8.80 -10.08
CA ASP A 95 3.01 9.92 -9.35
C ASP A 95 4.02 11.05 -9.13
N ILE A 96 5.31 10.77 -8.98
CA ILE A 96 6.34 11.83 -8.91
C ILE A 96 6.44 12.56 -10.25
N GLU A 97 6.52 11.82 -11.37
CA GLU A 97 6.61 12.42 -12.72
C GLU A 97 5.40 13.31 -13.04
N ASN A 98 4.23 12.94 -12.51
CA ASN A 98 2.98 13.67 -12.71
C ASN A 98 2.63 14.62 -11.55
N MET A 99 3.55 14.88 -10.62
CA MET A 99 3.35 15.76 -9.45
C MET A 99 2.15 15.39 -8.55
N ARG A 100 1.74 14.12 -8.54
CA ARG A 100 0.67 13.55 -7.70
C ARG A 100 1.20 13.06 -6.35
N PHE A 101 1.93 13.92 -5.65
CA PHE A 101 2.66 13.56 -4.42
C PHE A 101 1.77 12.99 -3.31
N ASN A 102 0.54 13.48 -3.17
CA ASN A 102 -0.39 13.00 -2.15
C ASN A 102 -0.76 11.52 -2.36
N THR A 103 -0.92 11.07 -3.60
CA THR A 103 -1.23 9.67 -3.90
C THR A 103 0.01 8.79 -3.86
N ALA A 104 1.21 9.32 -4.16
CA ALA A 104 2.48 8.64 -3.91
C ALA A 104 2.65 8.32 -2.43
N ILE A 105 2.46 9.32 -1.56
CA ILE A 105 2.55 9.16 -0.10
C ILE A 105 1.48 8.19 0.41
N SER A 106 0.26 8.26 -0.13
CA SER A 106 -0.81 7.32 0.21
C SER A 106 -0.40 5.87 -0.08
N GLN A 107 0.23 5.62 -1.23
CA GLN A 107 0.72 4.28 -1.59
C GLN A 107 1.85 3.82 -0.66
N MET A 108 2.80 4.70 -0.33
CA MET A 108 3.84 4.37 0.65
C MET A 108 3.27 4.05 2.05
N MET A 109 2.19 4.72 2.47
CA MET A 109 1.47 4.38 3.70
C MET A 109 0.83 2.99 3.65
N ILE A 110 0.31 2.58 2.49
CA ILE A 110 -0.23 1.22 2.27
C ILE A 110 0.90 0.19 2.44
N TYR A 111 2.03 0.39 1.77
CA TYR A 111 3.19 -0.51 1.92
C TYR A 111 3.70 -0.56 3.36
N ALA A 112 3.84 0.59 4.04
CA ALA A 112 4.26 0.61 5.44
C ALA A 112 3.30 -0.16 6.38
N ASN A 113 2.00 -0.21 6.07
CA ASN A 113 1.05 -1.04 6.80
C ASN A 113 1.23 -2.53 6.54
N ALA A 114 1.55 -2.92 5.29
CA ALA A 114 1.86 -4.30 4.94
C ALA A 114 3.16 -4.75 5.60
N LEU A 115 4.20 -3.91 5.54
CA LEU A 115 5.50 -4.13 6.15
C LEU A 115 5.39 -4.38 7.67
N LEU A 116 4.60 -3.58 8.38
CA LEU A 116 4.38 -3.76 9.82
C LEU A 116 3.77 -5.12 10.19
N LYS A 117 2.95 -5.70 9.29
CA LYS A 117 2.29 -6.99 9.49
C LYS A 117 3.12 -8.18 9.03
N SER A 118 4.22 -7.93 8.33
CA SER A 118 5.06 -9.00 7.79
C SER A 118 5.97 -9.59 8.86
N GLU A 119 6.17 -10.90 8.78
CA GLU A 119 7.10 -11.63 9.63
C GLU A 119 8.55 -11.38 9.23
N ALA A 120 8.80 -11.18 7.94
CA ALA A 120 10.10 -10.90 7.37
C ALA A 120 10.03 -9.89 6.21
N VAL A 121 11.11 -9.14 6.02
CA VAL A 121 11.35 -8.23 4.90
C VAL A 121 12.80 -8.38 4.47
N THR A 122 13.06 -8.45 3.17
CA THR A 122 14.45 -8.53 2.71
C THR A 122 15.15 -7.17 2.87
N ILE A 123 16.48 -7.16 3.07
CA ILE A 123 17.25 -5.91 3.06
C ILE A 123 17.03 -5.15 1.74
N GLU A 124 16.94 -5.87 0.63
CA GLU A 124 16.66 -5.29 -0.70
C GLU A 124 15.31 -4.58 -0.75
N SER A 125 14.23 -5.25 -0.33
CA SER A 125 12.88 -4.66 -0.29
C SER A 125 12.78 -3.47 0.66
N ALA A 126 13.45 -3.54 1.82
CA ALA A 126 13.53 -2.43 2.75
C ALA A 126 14.26 -1.23 2.12
N ARG A 127 15.43 -1.47 1.50
CA ARG A 127 16.23 -0.43 0.83
C ARG A 127 15.48 0.21 -0.34
N ALA A 128 14.81 -0.57 -1.18
CA ALA A 128 13.99 -0.06 -2.27
C ALA A 128 12.89 0.89 -1.76
N PHE A 129 12.22 0.53 -0.66
CA PHE A 129 11.23 1.42 -0.05
C PHE A 129 11.85 2.71 0.51
N ILE A 130 13.03 2.64 1.13
CA ILE A 130 13.74 3.84 1.62
C ILE A 130 14.12 4.78 0.48
N GLN A 131 14.50 4.26 -0.69
CA GLN A 131 14.76 5.07 -1.88
C GLN A 131 13.50 5.83 -2.34
N LEU A 132 12.32 5.19 -2.30
CA LEU A 132 11.04 5.85 -2.61
C LEU A 132 10.68 6.95 -1.60
N LEU A 133 11.03 6.75 -0.32
CA LEU A 133 10.75 7.70 0.76
C LEU A 133 11.67 8.94 0.71
N ALA A 134 12.91 8.77 0.26
CA ALA A 134 13.97 9.78 0.32
C ALA A 134 13.61 11.16 -0.28
N PRO A 135 12.92 11.28 -1.43
CA PRO A 135 12.50 12.59 -1.95
C PRO A 135 11.58 13.37 -0.99
N PHE A 136 10.80 12.66 -0.17
CA PHE A 136 9.80 13.23 0.70
C PHE A 136 10.31 13.46 2.13
N ALA A 137 11.01 12.48 2.69
CA ALA A 137 11.55 12.47 4.05
C ALA A 137 13.05 12.10 4.05
N PRO A 138 13.92 12.99 3.53
CA PRO A 138 15.32 12.67 3.28
C PRO A 138 16.13 12.35 4.55
N HIS A 139 15.82 12.96 5.69
CA HIS A 139 16.62 12.77 6.91
C HIS A 139 16.36 11.39 7.53
N VAL A 140 15.10 11.00 7.65
CA VAL A 140 14.69 9.67 8.12
C VAL A 140 15.14 8.60 7.13
N ALA A 141 15.05 8.86 5.82
CA ALA A 141 15.51 7.93 4.81
C ALA A 141 17.01 7.66 4.90
N GLU A 142 17.83 8.69 5.08
CA GLU A 142 19.29 8.55 5.21
C GLU A 142 19.69 7.74 6.46
N GLU A 143 19.08 8.02 7.61
CA GLU A 143 19.32 7.27 8.85
C GLU A 143 18.95 5.78 8.71
N LEU A 144 17.78 5.50 8.12
CA LEU A 144 17.36 4.12 7.86
C LEU A 144 18.26 3.43 6.84
N TRP A 145 18.70 4.15 5.81
CA TRP A 145 19.61 3.64 4.79
C TRP A 145 20.93 3.17 5.39
N VAL A 146 21.56 3.98 6.25
CA VAL A 146 22.80 3.62 6.95
C VAL A 146 22.58 2.42 7.86
N LYS A 147 21.49 2.38 8.63
CA LYS A 147 21.16 1.22 9.49
C LYS A 147 20.98 -0.08 8.70
N LEU A 148 20.41 0.01 7.50
CA LEU A 148 20.27 -1.11 6.57
C LEU A 148 21.58 -1.44 5.83
N GLY A 149 22.73 -0.88 6.23
CA GLY A 149 24.05 -1.16 5.67
C GLY A 149 24.38 -0.41 4.37
N GLY A 150 23.66 0.68 4.08
CA GLY A 150 23.94 1.56 2.96
C GLY A 150 25.27 2.30 3.14
N LEU A 151 26.14 2.27 2.12
CA LEU A 151 27.50 2.83 2.20
C LEU A 151 27.61 4.26 1.64
N ALA A 152 26.90 4.55 0.55
CA ALA A 152 26.80 5.88 -0.04
C ALA A 152 25.47 6.52 0.34
N PRO A 153 25.35 7.87 0.35
CA PRO A 153 24.09 8.53 0.64
C PRO A 153 22.95 8.02 -0.22
N VAL A 154 21.73 7.90 0.34
CA VAL A 154 20.59 7.30 -0.38
C VAL A 154 20.27 8.06 -1.67
N GLN A 155 20.46 9.37 -1.65
CA GLN A 155 20.30 10.28 -2.78
C GLN A 155 21.25 10.00 -3.96
N ASN A 156 22.35 9.27 -3.74
CA ASN A 156 23.31 8.89 -4.77
C ASN A 156 23.06 7.48 -5.33
N THR A 157 21.99 6.82 -4.88
CA THR A 157 21.63 5.47 -5.32
C THR A 157 20.72 5.52 -6.53
N THR A 158 20.65 4.40 -7.27
CA THR A 158 19.72 4.26 -8.39
C THR A 158 18.29 4.13 -7.91
N TRP A 159 17.36 4.82 -8.57
CA TRP A 159 15.93 4.67 -8.31
C TRP A 159 15.49 3.20 -8.52
N PRO A 160 14.67 2.62 -7.62
CA PRO A 160 14.23 1.24 -7.74
C PRO A 160 13.31 1.05 -8.95
N VAL A 161 13.37 -0.13 -9.56
CA VAL A 161 12.57 -0.48 -10.75
C VAL A 161 11.58 -1.58 -10.39
N HIS A 162 10.34 -1.48 -10.87
CA HIS A 162 9.33 -2.50 -10.63
C HIS A 162 9.46 -3.67 -11.61
N ASP A 163 9.11 -4.87 -11.19
CA ASP A 163 8.96 -6.04 -12.08
C ASP A 163 7.48 -6.18 -12.47
N GLU A 164 7.19 -6.02 -13.76
CA GLU A 164 5.82 -6.10 -14.29
C GLU A 164 5.20 -7.50 -14.11
N ASN A 165 6.01 -8.57 -14.03
CA ASN A 165 5.51 -9.93 -13.79
C ASN A 165 4.93 -10.08 -12.39
N LEU A 166 5.49 -9.38 -11.40
CA LEU A 166 5.03 -9.42 -10.01
C LEU A 166 3.74 -8.61 -9.80
N LEU A 167 3.38 -7.73 -10.73
CA LEU A 167 2.14 -6.95 -10.68
C LEU A 167 0.92 -7.76 -11.15
N GLN A 168 1.13 -8.92 -11.75
CA GLN A 168 0.03 -9.75 -12.21
C GLN A 168 -0.66 -10.39 -11.02
N ASN A 169 -1.91 -9.97 -10.77
CA ASN A 169 -2.78 -10.70 -9.86
C ASN A 169 -3.02 -12.11 -10.42
N GLU A 170 -2.55 -13.17 -9.77
CA GLU A 170 -2.91 -14.56 -10.12
C GLU A 170 -4.37 -14.86 -9.76
N THR A 171 -4.91 -14.14 -8.78
CA THR A 171 -6.27 -14.31 -8.28
C THR A 171 -7.09 -13.03 -8.40
N GLN A 172 -8.41 -13.18 -8.52
CA GLN A 172 -9.37 -12.09 -8.64
C GLN A 172 -10.61 -12.38 -7.81
N LYS A 173 -11.28 -11.32 -7.34
CA LYS A 173 -12.57 -11.46 -6.66
C LYS A 173 -13.70 -11.43 -7.68
N ILE A 174 -14.58 -12.42 -7.62
CA ILE A 174 -15.83 -12.44 -8.39
C ILE A 174 -17.02 -12.41 -7.43
N VAL A 175 -18.06 -11.66 -7.79
CA VAL A 175 -19.30 -11.63 -7.01
C VAL A 175 -20.15 -12.84 -7.38
N VAL A 176 -20.67 -13.55 -6.37
CA VAL A 176 -21.61 -14.67 -6.60
C VAL A 176 -23.03 -14.18 -6.40
N GLN A 177 -23.90 -14.49 -7.37
CA GLN A 177 -25.31 -14.19 -7.36
C GLN A 177 -26.17 -15.45 -7.52
N VAL A 178 -27.34 -15.44 -6.91
CA VAL A 178 -28.40 -16.43 -7.14
C VAL A 178 -29.67 -15.69 -7.52
N ASN A 179 -30.21 -15.97 -8.71
CA ASN A 179 -31.33 -15.22 -9.32
C ASN A 179 -31.11 -13.70 -9.28
N GLY A 180 -29.90 -13.24 -9.62
CA GLY A 180 -29.53 -11.83 -9.68
C GLY A 180 -29.30 -11.15 -8.33
N LYS A 181 -29.51 -11.84 -7.19
CA LYS A 181 -29.23 -11.30 -5.86
C LYS A 181 -27.84 -11.74 -5.38
N ARG A 182 -27.03 -10.80 -4.88
CA ARG A 182 -25.69 -11.06 -4.33
C ARG A 182 -25.78 -11.99 -3.11
N ARG A 183 -24.95 -13.04 -3.11
CA ARG A 183 -24.85 -14.07 -2.06
C ARG A 183 -23.46 -14.25 -1.48
N GLY A 184 -22.42 -13.78 -2.15
CA GLY A 184 -21.06 -13.82 -1.63
C GLY A 184 -20.04 -13.22 -2.60
N GLU A 185 -18.77 -13.38 -2.26
CA GLU A 185 -17.63 -13.16 -3.13
C GLU A 185 -16.71 -14.38 -3.06
N LEU A 186 -16.13 -14.77 -4.19
CA LEU A 186 -15.10 -15.80 -4.25
C LEU A 186 -13.79 -15.15 -4.69
N VAL A 187 -12.69 -15.59 -4.10
CA VAL A 187 -11.34 -15.34 -4.63
C VAL A 187 -10.99 -16.53 -5.51
N VAL A 188 -10.84 -16.28 -6.81
CA VAL A 188 -10.62 -17.32 -7.83
C VAL A 188 -9.36 -17.03 -8.63
N SER A 189 -8.78 -18.04 -9.29
CA SER A 189 -7.73 -17.80 -10.29
C SER A 189 -8.25 -16.87 -11.40
N LYS A 190 -7.39 -16.03 -11.98
CA LYS A 190 -7.74 -15.24 -13.16
C LYS A 190 -8.16 -16.12 -14.34
N ASP A 191 -7.56 -17.31 -14.44
CA ASP A 191 -7.78 -18.26 -15.52
C ASP A 191 -8.87 -19.28 -15.19
N ILE A 192 -9.64 -19.07 -14.10
CA ILE A 192 -10.73 -19.97 -13.76
C ILE A 192 -11.79 -19.96 -14.87
N ASP A 193 -12.25 -21.14 -15.24
CA ASP A 193 -13.37 -21.30 -16.14
C ASP A 193 -14.70 -21.26 -15.38
N GLN A 194 -15.80 -21.32 -16.13
CA GLN A 194 -17.14 -21.32 -15.56
C GLN A 194 -17.38 -22.52 -14.62
N GLU A 195 -16.80 -23.68 -14.93
CA GLU A 195 -17.04 -24.92 -14.21
C GLU A 195 -16.35 -24.90 -12.84
N GLY A 196 -15.06 -24.54 -12.81
CA GLY A 196 -14.31 -24.35 -11.56
C GLY A 196 -14.91 -23.25 -10.68
N ALA A 197 -15.36 -22.13 -11.28
CA ALA A 197 -16.03 -21.08 -10.52
C ALA A 197 -17.36 -21.56 -9.89
N LEU A 198 -18.13 -22.40 -10.60
CA LEU A 198 -19.36 -22.99 -10.09
C LEU A 198 -19.11 -24.00 -8.97
N GLU A 199 -18.06 -24.81 -9.09
CA GLU A 199 -17.66 -25.77 -8.06
C GLU A 199 -17.27 -25.05 -6.76
N MET A 200 -16.44 -24.02 -6.85
CA MET A 200 -16.08 -23.18 -5.70
C MET A 200 -17.31 -22.51 -5.08
N ALA A 201 -18.25 -22.04 -5.90
CA ALA A 201 -19.50 -21.45 -5.41
C ALA A 201 -20.39 -22.47 -4.68
N ARG A 202 -20.36 -23.75 -5.06
CA ARG A 202 -21.10 -24.81 -4.36
C ARG A 202 -20.43 -25.23 -3.05
N ALA A 203 -19.13 -25.03 -2.92
CA ALA A 203 -18.40 -25.27 -1.67
C ALA A 203 -18.60 -24.15 -0.63
N ASP A 204 -19.03 -22.96 -1.05
CA ASP A 204 -19.37 -21.87 -0.13
C ASP A 204 -20.70 -22.14 0.58
N ALA A 205 -20.68 -22.18 1.92
CA ALA A 205 -21.84 -22.55 2.74
C ALA A 205 -23.04 -21.58 2.56
N ILE A 206 -22.78 -20.29 2.35
CA ILE A 206 -23.85 -19.29 2.16
C ILE A 206 -24.50 -19.51 0.80
N VAL A 207 -23.70 -19.64 -0.25
CA VAL A 207 -24.20 -19.88 -1.60
C VAL A 207 -24.93 -21.23 -1.68
N LEU A 208 -24.38 -22.30 -1.09
CA LEU A 208 -24.99 -23.63 -1.06
C LEU A 208 -26.39 -23.61 -0.46
N SER A 209 -26.58 -22.92 0.68
CA SER A 209 -27.91 -22.78 1.31
C SER A 209 -28.97 -22.15 0.39
N HIS A 210 -28.55 -21.37 -0.60
CA HIS A 210 -29.45 -20.77 -1.59
C HIS A 210 -29.69 -21.65 -2.82
N LEU A 211 -28.90 -22.70 -3.00
CA LEU A 211 -28.98 -23.68 -4.09
C LEU A 211 -29.67 -24.99 -3.66
N GLU A 212 -29.67 -25.32 -2.37
CA GLU A 212 -30.28 -26.54 -1.82
C GLU A 212 -31.74 -26.71 -2.25
N GLY A 213 -32.07 -27.91 -2.73
CA GLY A 213 -33.42 -28.27 -3.19
C GLY A 213 -33.87 -27.61 -4.51
N LYS A 214 -33.00 -26.83 -5.18
CA LYS A 214 -33.34 -26.12 -6.41
C LYS A 214 -32.61 -26.66 -7.62
N ILE A 215 -33.23 -26.51 -8.79
CA ILE A 215 -32.64 -26.96 -10.05
C ILE A 215 -31.94 -25.77 -10.70
N VAL A 216 -30.62 -25.90 -10.93
CA VAL A 216 -29.86 -24.92 -11.71
C VAL A 216 -30.32 -24.96 -13.16
N ARG A 217 -30.91 -23.86 -13.64
CA ARG A 217 -31.41 -23.71 -15.01
C ARG A 217 -30.38 -23.10 -15.95
N ARG A 218 -29.59 -22.16 -15.44
CA ARG A 218 -28.58 -21.44 -16.23
C ARG A 218 -27.48 -20.91 -15.32
N VAL A 219 -26.26 -20.95 -15.82
CA VAL A 219 -25.10 -20.31 -15.19
C VAL A 219 -24.61 -19.22 -16.14
N ILE A 220 -24.35 -18.03 -15.60
CA ILE A 220 -23.81 -16.89 -16.33
C ILE A 220 -22.52 -16.51 -15.64
N PHE A 221 -21.39 -16.74 -16.31
CA PHE A 221 -20.07 -16.37 -15.82
C PHE A 221 -19.48 -15.26 -16.68
N VAL A 222 -19.08 -14.17 -16.03
CA VAL A 222 -18.29 -13.09 -16.64
C VAL A 222 -16.95 -13.07 -15.93
N PRO A 223 -15.86 -13.49 -16.59
CA PRO A 223 -14.52 -13.54 -15.99
C PRO A 223 -14.15 -12.23 -15.30
N GLY A 224 -13.60 -12.35 -14.07
CA GLY A 224 -13.18 -11.20 -13.25
C GLY A 224 -14.30 -10.30 -12.74
N ARG A 225 -15.57 -10.66 -12.94
CA ARG A 225 -16.70 -9.84 -12.47
C ARG A 225 -17.72 -10.63 -11.68
N ILE A 226 -18.37 -11.61 -12.29
CA ILE A 226 -19.59 -12.18 -11.70
C ILE A 226 -19.83 -13.64 -12.09
N LEU A 227 -20.37 -14.40 -11.14
CA LEU A 227 -21.00 -15.69 -11.36
C LEU A 227 -22.46 -15.61 -10.91
N ASN A 228 -23.41 -15.65 -11.84
CA ASN A 228 -24.84 -15.66 -11.53
C ASN A 228 -25.46 -17.02 -11.83
N ILE A 229 -26.01 -17.65 -10.80
CA ILE A 229 -26.64 -18.97 -10.85
C ILE A 229 -28.15 -18.77 -10.86
N VAL A 230 -28.78 -19.12 -11.97
CA VAL A 230 -30.24 -19.04 -12.14
C VAL A 230 -30.83 -20.38 -11.72
N VAL A 231 -31.69 -20.36 -10.71
CA VAL A 231 -32.30 -21.54 -10.10
C VAL A 231 -33.84 -21.46 -10.14
N ALA A 232 -34.47 -22.63 -10.31
CA ALA A 232 -35.92 -22.84 -10.25
C ALA A 232 -36.29 -23.58 -8.95
#